data_AF-A0A6B3I7M3-F1
#
_entry.id   AF-A0A6B3I7M3-F1
#
_cell.length_a   1.000
_cell.length_b   1.000
_cell.length_c   1.000
_cell.angle_alpha   90.00
_cell.angle_beta   90.00
_cell.angle_gamma   90.00
#
_symmetry.space_group_name_H-M   'P 1'
#
loop_
_entity.id
_entity.type
_entity.pdbx_description
1 polymer ?
#
loop_
_entity_poly.entity_id
_entity_poly.type
_entity_poly.pdbx_seq_one_letter_code
_entity_poly.pdbx_strand_id
1 'polypeptide(L)'
;MTAPPHAPAPHELGALRQRYRLERERRVRPDGVAQYRGTDAEFGYYASDPYAVQTERDPLHDTVDVAVIGGGFGGILAGTRLRQQGVKGVRIIERGGDFGGTWYWNRYPGVHCDVESHVYLPLLDETGYLPEWKYAPGEEIRRHAVRIARKFDLYADALFSTEVTSLTWDEATETWTVATQRGDSFRATYVVNATGTLTEPKLPGIPGI
;
A
#
# COMPACT_ATOMS: atom_id res chain seq x y z
N MET A 1 -37.94 22.05 7.72
CA MET A 1 -37.68 21.13 8.84
C MET A 1 -37.82 19.72 8.30
N THR A 2 -36.73 18.96 8.20
CA THR A 2 -36.76 17.54 7.80
C THR A 2 -37.34 16.73 8.96
N ALA A 3 -38.31 15.85 8.67
CA ALA A 3 -38.83 14.93 9.66
C ALA A 3 -37.70 14.09 10.27
N PRO A 4 -37.75 13.76 11.57
CA PRO A 4 -36.74 12.92 12.19
C PRO A 4 -36.70 11.55 11.49
N PRO A 5 -35.52 10.93 11.37
CA PRO A 5 -35.41 9.62 10.74
C PRO A 5 -36.29 8.60 11.47
N HIS A 6 -37.04 7.80 10.70
CA HIS A 6 -37.91 6.77 11.24
C HIS A 6 -37.07 5.74 12.01
N ALA A 7 -37.26 5.67 13.33
CA ALA A 7 -36.68 4.61 14.15
C ALA A 7 -37.51 3.33 13.95
N PRO A 8 -36.92 2.26 13.40
CA PRO A 8 -37.67 1.03 13.12
C PRO A 8 -38.18 0.40 14.42
N ALA A 9 -39.45 -0.01 14.42
CA ALA A 9 -40.08 -0.75 15.50
C ALA A 9 -39.43 -2.15 15.64
N PRO A 10 -39.57 -2.83 16.80
CA PRO A 10 -38.93 -4.13 17.04
C PRO A 10 -39.26 -5.21 15.98
N HIS A 11 -40.48 -5.21 15.44
CA HIS A 11 -40.89 -6.15 14.40
C HIS A 11 -40.22 -5.85 13.03
N GLU A 12 -40.03 -4.57 12.70
CA GLU A 12 -39.31 -4.13 11.50
C GLU A 12 -37.81 -4.48 11.59
N LEU A 13 -37.23 -4.34 12.80
CA LEU A 13 -35.87 -4.81 13.07
C LEU A 13 -35.75 -6.34 12.90
N GLY A 14 -36.75 -7.10 13.34
CA GLY A 14 -36.84 -8.54 13.12
C GLY A 14 -36.83 -8.90 11.63
N ALA A 15 -37.69 -8.24 10.85
CA ALA A 15 -37.76 -8.43 9.40
C ALA A 15 -36.46 -8.03 8.69
N LEU A 16 -35.82 -6.92 9.10
CA LEU A 16 -34.53 -6.48 8.55
C LEU A 16 -33.41 -7.50 8.81
N ARG A 17 -33.32 -8.02 10.05
CA ARG A 17 -32.35 -9.07 10.40
C ARG A 17 -32.58 -10.35 9.58
N GLN A 18 -33.84 -10.72 9.36
CA GLN A 18 -34.17 -11.87 8.50
C GLN A 18 -33.70 -11.63 7.06
N ARG A 19 -33.93 -10.43 6.50
CA ARG A 19 -33.45 -10.08 5.16
C ARG A 19 -31.92 -10.15 5.08
N TYR A 20 -31.20 -9.61 6.05
CA TYR A 20 -29.72 -9.68 6.09
C TYR A 20 -29.22 -11.13 6.12
N ARG A 21 -29.86 -12.00 6.90
CA ARG A 21 -29.51 -13.42 6.94
C ARG A 21 -29.72 -14.08 5.58
N LEU A 22 -30.87 -13.89 4.94
CA LEU A 22 -31.17 -14.47 3.62
C LEU A 22 -30.17 -13.99 2.55
N GLU A 23 -29.83 -12.70 2.54
CA GLU A 23 -28.84 -12.15 1.60
C GLU A 23 -27.42 -12.68 1.87
N ARG A 24 -27.05 -12.89 3.14
CA ARG A 24 -25.79 -13.55 3.50
C ARG A 24 -25.78 -14.98 2.98
N GLU A 25 -26.81 -15.77 3.29
CA GLU A 25 -26.92 -17.20 2.92
C GLU A 25 -26.81 -17.41 1.40
N ARG A 26 -27.36 -16.51 0.58
CA ARG A 26 -27.21 -16.55 -0.89
C ARG A 26 -25.77 -16.46 -1.40
N ARG A 27 -24.85 -15.90 -0.61
CA ARG A 27 -23.46 -15.59 -1.03
C ARG A 27 -22.42 -16.40 -0.26
N VAL A 28 -22.85 -17.22 0.72
CA VAL A 28 -21.95 -18.12 1.43
C VAL A 28 -21.49 -19.20 0.46
N ARG A 29 -20.18 -19.26 0.25
CA ARG A 29 -19.53 -20.23 -0.62
C ARG A 29 -18.68 -21.21 0.20
N PRO A 30 -18.83 -22.53 0.00
CA PRO A 30 -18.10 -23.53 0.80
C PRO A 30 -16.59 -23.52 0.53
N ASP A 31 -16.17 -23.05 -0.64
CA ASP A 31 -14.77 -22.92 -1.04
C ASP A 31 -14.11 -21.61 -0.56
N GLY A 32 -14.83 -20.74 0.14
CA GLY A 32 -14.25 -19.63 0.89
C GLY A 32 -13.34 -18.73 0.06
N VAL A 33 -12.09 -18.52 0.50
CA VAL A 33 -11.10 -17.69 -0.20
C VAL A 33 -10.58 -18.35 -1.48
N ALA A 34 -10.63 -19.68 -1.59
CA ALA A 34 -10.18 -20.41 -2.77
C ALA A 34 -11.05 -20.16 -4.02
N GLN A 35 -12.17 -19.44 -3.87
CA GLN A 35 -12.96 -18.95 -4.99
C GLN A 35 -12.23 -17.90 -5.85
N TYR A 36 -11.15 -17.32 -5.33
CA TYR A 36 -10.31 -16.35 -6.02
C TYR A 36 -9.01 -16.99 -6.49
N ARG A 37 -8.49 -16.47 -7.61
CA ARG A 37 -7.18 -16.83 -8.14
C ARG A 37 -6.20 -15.67 -7.94
N GLY A 38 -4.92 -16.02 -7.81
CA GLY A 38 -3.85 -15.04 -7.87
C GLY A 38 -3.69 -14.50 -9.30
N THR A 39 -2.68 -13.67 -9.47
CA THR A 39 -2.25 -13.14 -10.77
C THR A 39 -1.04 -13.91 -11.29
N ASP A 40 -1.03 -15.23 -11.13
CA ASP A 40 0.06 -16.10 -11.54
C ASP A 40 0.01 -16.48 -13.03
N ALA A 41 1.19 -16.78 -13.59
CA ALA A 41 1.46 -17.28 -14.95
C ALA A 41 0.63 -16.65 -16.10
N GLU A 42 -0.58 -17.16 -16.35
CA GLU A 42 -1.49 -16.72 -17.42
C GLU A 42 -1.98 -15.28 -17.23
N PHE A 43 -2.08 -14.83 -15.97
CA PHE A 43 -2.61 -13.51 -15.59
C PHE A 43 -1.55 -12.57 -15.01
N GLY A 44 -0.28 -12.92 -15.15
CA GLY A 44 0.86 -12.14 -14.62
C GLY A 44 0.88 -10.68 -15.05
N TYR A 45 0.33 -10.36 -16.22
CA TYR A 45 0.26 -8.99 -16.70
C TYR A 45 -0.58 -8.08 -15.80
N TYR A 46 -1.59 -8.60 -15.07
CA TYR A 46 -2.38 -7.81 -14.12
C TYR A 46 -1.60 -7.38 -12.88
N ALA A 47 -0.51 -8.08 -12.56
CA ALA A 47 0.42 -7.72 -11.48
C ALA A 47 1.62 -6.89 -11.98
N SER A 48 1.82 -6.79 -13.30
CA SER A 48 2.91 -6.01 -13.87
C SER A 48 2.69 -4.51 -13.65
N ASP A 49 3.79 -3.76 -13.52
CA ASP A 49 3.74 -2.31 -13.40
C ASP A 49 3.65 -1.66 -14.80
N PRO A 50 2.49 -1.06 -15.17
CA PRO A 50 2.33 -0.46 -16.48
C PRO A 50 2.92 0.97 -16.55
N TYR A 51 3.40 1.53 -15.43
CA TYR A 51 3.86 2.91 -15.34
C TYR A 51 5.38 3.05 -15.19
N ALA A 52 6.05 2.00 -14.70
CA ALA A 52 7.48 2.04 -14.46
C ALA A 52 8.29 1.90 -15.75
N VAL A 53 9.33 2.72 -15.87
CA VAL A 53 10.47 2.43 -16.74
C VAL A 53 11.50 1.72 -15.87
N GLN A 54 11.81 0.47 -16.19
CA GLN A 54 12.81 -0.30 -15.45
C GLN A 54 14.20 0.32 -15.68
N THR A 55 14.87 0.65 -14.58
CA THR A 55 16.25 1.14 -14.61
C THR A 55 17.19 0.04 -14.13
N GLU A 56 18.24 -0.21 -14.89
CA GLU A 56 19.31 -1.11 -14.49
C GLU A 56 20.11 -0.52 -13.32
N ARG A 57 20.45 -1.38 -12.36
CA ARG A 57 21.38 -1.08 -11.27
C ARG A 57 22.02 -2.40 -10.83
N ASP A 58 23.21 -2.29 -10.25
CA ASP A 58 23.86 -3.43 -9.63
C ASP A 58 23.10 -3.85 -8.34
N PRO A 59 23.12 -5.14 -7.99
CA PRO A 59 22.65 -5.62 -6.70
C PRO A 59 23.41 -4.98 -5.54
N LEU A 60 22.69 -4.66 -4.46
CA LEU A 60 23.26 -4.05 -3.27
C LEU A 60 23.55 -5.09 -2.19
N HIS A 61 24.72 -4.96 -1.56
CA HIS A 61 25.24 -5.85 -0.51
C HIS A 61 25.81 -5.07 0.69
N ASP A 62 25.39 -3.82 0.83
CA ASP A 62 25.83 -2.89 1.86
C ASP A 62 25.04 -3.06 3.18
N THR A 63 25.16 -2.08 4.08
CA THR A 63 24.45 -2.05 5.37
C THR A 63 23.72 -0.73 5.51
N VAL A 64 22.47 -0.79 5.98
CA VAL A 64 21.65 0.37 6.32
C VAL A 64 21.19 0.29 7.77
N ASP A 65 20.80 1.41 8.37
CA ASP A 65 20.25 1.44 9.73
C ASP A 65 18.85 0.81 9.74
N VAL A 66 18.00 1.22 8.78
CA VAL A 66 16.60 0.83 8.69
C VAL A 66 16.20 0.51 7.25
N ALA A 67 15.67 -0.69 7.04
CA ALA A 67 14.97 -1.06 5.82
C ALA A 67 13.46 -0.88 6.00
N VAL A 68 12.83 -0.11 5.13
CA VAL A 68 11.38 0.14 5.12
C VAL A 68 10.79 -0.51 3.88
N ILE A 69 9.93 -1.51 4.06
CA ILE A 69 9.32 -2.26 2.95
C ILE A 69 7.96 -1.63 2.62
N GLY A 70 7.85 -1.00 1.46
CA GLY A 70 6.69 -0.28 0.97
C GLY A 70 6.92 1.22 0.86
N GLY A 71 6.66 1.77 -0.33
CA GLY A 71 6.69 3.19 -0.69
C GLY A 71 5.31 3.84 -0.68
N GLY A 72 4.32 3.24 0.00
CA GLY A 72 3.03 3.87 0.30
C GLY A 72 3.10 4.82 1.50
N PHE A 73 1.96 5.40 1.90
CA PHE A 73 1.94 6.35 3.03
C PHE A 73 2.52 5.78 4.33
N GLY A 74 2.35 4.49 4.62
CA GLY A 74 2.96 3.86 5.80
C GLY A 74 4.48 3.97 5.80
N GLY A 75 5.13 3.58 4.70
CA GLY A 75 6.59 3.66 4.58
C GLY A 75 7.11 5.09 4.40
N ILE A 76 6.37 5.95 3.70
CA ILE A 76 6.68 7.38 3.59
C ILE A 76 6.66 8.04 4.97
N LEU A 77 5.65 7.76 5.79
CA LEU A 77 5.55 8.28 7.16
C LEU A 77 6.69 7.75 8.03
N ALA A 78 6.96 6.44 8.00
CA ALA A 78 8.07 5.85 8.73
C ALA A 78 9.41 6.49 8.34
N GLY A 79 9.71 6.55 7.04
CA GLY A 79 10.94 7.16 6.52
C GLY A 79 11.05 8.64 6.88
N THR A 80 9.97 9.41 6.72
CA THR A 80 9.92 10.83 7.10
C THR A 80 10.23 11.02 8.59
N ARG A 81 9.55 10.27 9.47
CA ARG A 81 9.74 10.40 10.91
C ARG A 81 11.14 9.98 11.34
N LEU A 82 11.72 8.93 10.74
CA LEU A 82 13.10 8.51 10.99
C LEU A 82 14.11 9.59 10.56
N ARG A 83 13.96 10.17 9.36
CA ARG A 83 14.81 11.26 8.87
C ARG A 83 14.72 12.49 9.77
N GLN A 84 13.53 12.85 10.25
CA GLN A 84 13.34 13.95 11.21
C GLN A 84 14.05 13.72 12.55
N GLN A 85 14.22 12.45 12.97
CA GLN A 85 15.01 12.09 14.15
C GLN A 85 16.52 11.98 13.88
N GLY A 86 16.97 12.29 12.66
CA GLY A 86 18.39 12.28 12.29
C GLY A 86 18.94 10.92 11.87
N VAL A 87 18.08 9.90 11.68
CA VAL A 87 18.50 8.61 11.14
C VAL A 87 18.86 8.78 9.65
N LYS A 88 20.09 8.38 9.28
CA LYS A 88 20.62 8.63 7.93
C LYS A 88 20.53 7.42 7.01
N GLY A 89 20.73 6.19 7.50
CA GLY A 89 20.66 4.98 6.69
C GLY A 89 19.25 4.43 6.56
N VAL A 90 18.30 5.22 6.03
CA VAL A 90 16.91 4.77 5.83
C VAL A 90 16.68 4.46 4.36
N ARG A 91 16.55 3.17 4.05
CA ARG A 91 16.28 2.66 2.70
C ARG A 91 14.83 2.23 2.57
N ILE A 92 14.12 2.78 1.59
CA ILE A 92 12.74 2.40 1.28
C ILE A 92 12.75 1.48 0.06
N ILE A 93 12.12 0.32 0.16
CA ILE A 93 12.04 -0.66 -0.93
C ILE A 93 10.59 -0.75 -1.40
N GLU A 94 10.34 -0.47 -2.68
CA GLU A 94 9.00 -0.44 -3.28
C GLU A 94 8.96 -1.24 -4.58
N ARG A 95 7.94 -2.09 -4.71
CA ARG A 95 7.73 -2.91 -5.91
C ARG A 95 7.35 -2.06 -7.11
N GLY A 96 6.64 -0.95 -6.91
CA GLY A 96 6.29 0.02 -7.93
C GLY A 96 7.47 0.90 -8.34
N GLY A 97 7.32 1.59 -9.46
CA GLY A 97 8.32 2.51 -10.02
C GLY A 97 8.47 3.87 -9.33
N ASP A 98 7.59 4.23 -8.38
CA ASP A 98 7.66 5.49 -7.64
C ASP A 98 6.88 5.39 -6.31
N PHE A 99 6.96 6.42 -5.47
CA PHE A 99 6.17 6.52 -4.25
C PHE A 99 4.67 6.64 -4.52
N GLY A 100 3.88 6.15 -3.57
CA GLY A 100 2.43 6.29 -3.55
C GLY A 100 1.69 5.03 -3.11
N GLY A 101 2.32 3.85 -3.19
CA GLY A 101 1.70 2.57 -2.83
C GLY A 101 0.36 2.39 -3.54
N THR A 102 -0.74 2.25 -2.80
CA THR A 102 -2.11 2.19 -3.35
C THR A 102 -2.36 3.24 -4.44
N TRP A 103 -1.92 4.49 -4.24
CA TRP A 103 -2.14 5.61 -5.15
C TRP A 103 -1.14 5.67 -6.31
N TYR A 104 -0.03 4.94 -6.21
CA TYR A 104 0.84 4.69 -7.36
C TYR A 104 0.19 3.69 -8.32
N TRP A 105 -0.32 2.57 -7.79
CA TRP A 105 -0.86 1.46 -8.57
C TRP A 105 -2.26 1.74 -9.15
N ASN A 106 -3.17 2.31 -8.36
CA ASN A 106 -4.56 2.50 -8.75
C ASN A 106 -4.74 3.84 -9.48
N ARG A 107 -4.83 3.80 -10.82
CA ARG A 107 -5.07 4.98 -11.67
C ARG A 107 -6.27 4.80 -12.62
N TYR A 108 -7.23 3.97 -12.22
CA TYR A 108 -8.46 3.79 -13.00
C TYR A 108 -9.30 5.08 -13.03
N PRO A 109 -10.07 5.33 -14.12
CA PRO A 109 -10.89 6.54 -14.22
C PRO A 109 -11.87 6.68 -13.05
N GLY A 110 -11.86 7.83 -12.39
CA GLY A 110 -12.76 8.13 -11.28
C GLY A 110 -12.29 7.64 -9.90
N VAL A 111 -11.06 7.13 -9.77
CA VAL A 111 -10.48 6.76 -8.46
C VAL A 111 -10.38 7.98 -7.52
N HIS A 112 -10.91 7.86 -6.31
CA HIS A 112 -10.87 8.87 -5.24
C HIS A 112 -10.70 8.20 -3.87
N CYS A 113 -10.29 8.95 -2.85
CA CYS A 113 -10.44 8.51 -1.46
C CYS A 113 -11.90 8.59 -1.00
N ASP A 114 -12.28 7.70 -0.09
CA ASP A 114 -13.61 7.65 0.54
C ASP A 114 -13.64 8.39 1.89
N VAL A 115 -12.47 8.70 2.46
CA VAL A 115 -12.28 9.54 3.63
C VAL A 115 -11.99 10.98 3.19
N GLU A 116 -12.49 11.96 3.95
CA GLU A 116 -12.22 13.37 3.68
C GLU A 116 -10.70 13.65 3.63
N SER A 117 -10.25 14.40 2.63
CA SER A 117 -8.83 14.56 2.31
C SER A 117 -8.05 15.27 3.41
N HIS A 118 -8.66 16.21 4.14
CA HIS A 118 -8.04 16.85 5.30
C HIS A 118 -7.71 15.88 6.44
N VAL A 119 -8.40 14.74 6.49
CA VAL A 119 -8.21 13.69 7.50
C VAL A 119 -7.32 12.58 6.95
N TYR A 120 -7.46 12.25 5.67
CA TYR A 120 -6.79 11.12 5.03
C TYR A 120 -5.34 11.43 4.62
N LEU A 121 -5.07 12.65 4.14
CA LEU A 121 -3.76 13.01 3.60
C LEU A 121 -2.78 13.33 4.73
N PRO A 122 -1.63 12.63 4.82
CA PRO A 122 -0.69 12.84 5.90
C PRO A 122 0.18 14.07 5.66
N LEU A 123 0.64 14.70 6.73
CA LEU A 123 1.66 15.77 6.67
C LEU A 123 1.22 17.01 5.87
N LEU A 124 -0.07 17.37 5.89
CA LEU A 124 -0.59 18.56 5.22
C LEU A 124 0.11 19.83 5.72
N ASP A 125 0.16 20.02 7.05
CA ASP A 125 0.84 21.16 7.68
C ASP A 125 2.34 21.14 7.39
N GLU A 126 3.00 20.00 7.59
CA GLU A 126 4.44 19.91 7.33
C GLU A 126 4.78 20.12 5.86
N THR A 127 3.90 19.82 4.91
CA THR A 127 4.13 20.09 3.49
C THR A 127 3.64 21.47 3.04
N GLY A 128 2.78 22.13 3.82
CA GLY A 128 2.07 23.34 3.44
C GLY A 128 1.05 23.11 2.33
N TYR A 129 0.59 21.86 2.14
CA TYR A 129 -0.36 21.51 1.10
C TYR A 129 -1.79 21.64 1.60
N LEU A 130 -2.63 22.30 0.81
CA LEU A 130 -4.08 22.34 1.02
C LEU A 130 -4.75 21.48 -0.06
N PRO A 131 -5.50 20.43 0.31
CA PRO A 131 -6.23 19.61 -0.67
C PRO A 131 -7.21 20.44 -1.50
N GLU A 132 -7.28 20.21 -2.80
CA GLU A 132 -8.18 20.92 -3.71
C GLU A 132 -9.64 20.41 -3.58
N TRP A 133 -9.80 19.16 -3.15
CA TRP A 133 -11.08 18.47 -3.10
C TRP A 133 -11.37 17.99 -1.67
N LYS A 134 -12.65 17.97 -1.30
CA LYS A 134 -13.07 17.31 -0.05
C LYS A 134 -12.74 15.81 -0.07
N TYR A 135 -12.85 15.18 -1.24
CA TYR A 135 -12.44 13.80 -1.51
C TYR A 135 -11.51 13.83 -2.73
N ALA A 136 -10.21 13.66 -2.50
CA ALA A 136 -9.16 13.84 -3.50
C ALA A 136 -9.19 12.73 -4.56
N PRO A 137 -9.07 13.06 -5.86
CA PRO A 137 -8.81 12.07 -6.89
C PRO A 137 -7.45 11.42 -6.67
N GLY A 138 -7.31 10.15 -7.06
CA GLY A 138 -6.11 9.37 -6.76
C GLY A 138 -4.80 10.01 -7.25
N GLU A 139 -4.85 10.74 -8.36
CA GLU A 139 -3.69 11.47 -8.88
C GLU A 139 -3.26 12.65 -7.99
N GLU A 140 -4.18 13.36 -7.34
CA GLU A 140 -3.84 14.38 -6.34
C GLU A 140 -3.10 13.75 -5.15
N ILE A 141 -3.62 12.60 -4.69
CA ILE A 141 -3.06 11.85 -3.56
C ILE A 141 -1.67 11.31 -3.90
N ARG A 142 -1.48 10.76 -5.10
CA ARG A 142 -0.18 10.29 -5.59
C ARG A 142 0.83 11.43 -5.66
N ARG A 143 0.46 12.59 -6.22
CA ARG A 143 1.33 13.78 -6.21
C ARG A 143 1.67 14.23 -4.81
N HIS A 144 0.76 14.07 -3.86
CA HIS A 144 1.04 14.39 -2.46
C HIS A 144 2.03 13.42 -1.81
N ALA A 145 1.95 12.11 -2.10
CA ALA A 145 2.96 11.14 -1.69
C ALA A 145 4.36 11.54 -2.20
N VAL A 146 4.47 11.89 -3.48
CA VAL A 146 5.71 12.41 -4.08
C VAL A 146 6.16 13.72 -3.43
N ARG A 147 5.24 14.64 -3.13
CA ARG A 147 5.54 15.90 -2.43
C ARG A 147 6.21 15.65 -1.09
N ILE A 148 5.69 14.71 -0.30
CA ILE A 148 6.27 14.32 0.99
C ILE A 148 7.66 13.71 0.77
N ALA A 149 7.75 12.72 -0.11
CA ALA A 149 9.01 12.02 -0.37
C ALA A 149 10.14 12.97 -0.82
N ARG A 150 9.82 13.97 -1.66
CA ARG A 150 10.78 15.02 -2.04
C ARG A 150 11.13 15.94 -0.88
N LYS A 151 10.15 16.39 -0.11
CA LYS A 151 10.36 17.33 1.00
C LYS A 151 11.28 16.75 2.09
N PHE A 152 11.21 15.44 2.32
CA PHE A 152 11.98 14.75 3.35
C PHE A 152 13.12 13.88 2.79
N ASP A 153 13.52 14.12 1.54
CA ASP A 153 14.67 13.47 0.89
C ASP A 153 14.63 11.92 0.94
N LEU A 154 13.43 11.36 0.76
CA LEU A 154 13.24 9.91 0.79
C LEU A 154 13.69 9.20 -0.48
N TYR A 155 13.92 9.95 -1.56
CA TYR A 155 14.39 9.39 -2.84
C TYR A 155 15.86 8.96 -2.79
N ALA A 156 16.68 9.58 -1.94
CA ALA A 156 18.13 9.37 -1.92
C ALA A 156 18.54 7.90 -1.79
N ASP A 157 17.80 7.12 -1.00
CA ASP A 157 18.08 5.71 -0.71
C ASP A 157 16.91 4.79 -1.11
N ALA A 158 15.99 5.23 -1.96
CA ALA A 158 14.84 4.43 -2.38
C ALA A 158 15.21 3.41 -3.47
N LEU A 159 14.74 2.17 -3.31
CA LEU A 159 14.82 1.11 -4.32
C LEU A 159 13.44 0.85 -4.90
N PHE A 160 13.17 1.43 -6.06
CA PHE A 160 11.95 1.18 -6.83
C PHE A 160 12.05 -0.05 -7.72
N SER A 161 10.92 -0.51 -8.24
CA SER A 161 10.83 -1.74 -9.04
C SER A 161 11.50 -2.94 -8.36
N THR A 162 11.47 -2.95 -7.03
CA THR A 162 12.21 -3.90 -6.21
C THR A 162 11.25 -4.51 -5.19
N GLU A 163 11.06 -5.81 -5.27
CA GLU A 163 10.25 -6.63 -4.38
C GLU A 163 11.17 -7.38 -3.42
N VAL A 164 10.93 -7.22 -2.12
CA VAL A 164 11.60 -8.00 -1.10
C VAL A 164 11.07 -9.42 -1.14
N THR A 165 11.98 -10.40 -1.26
CA THR A 165 11.65 -11.83 -1.37
C THR A 165 11.91 -12.57 -0.06
N SER A 166 12.83 -12.09 0.78
CA SER A 166 13.06 -12.68 2.10
C SER A 166 13.62 -11.68 3.12
N LEU A 167 13.36 -11.98 4.39
CA LEU A 167 13.96 -11.37 5.56
C LEU A 167 14.49 -12.48 6.45
N THR A 168 15.77 -12.44 6.80
CA THR A 168 16.38 -13.46 7.67
C THR A 168 17.16 -12.77 8.78
N TRP A 169 16.83 -13.10 10.03
CA TRP A 169 17.58 -12.63 11.19
C TRP A 169 18.88 -13.42 11.33
N ASP A 170 19.99 -12.72 11.52
CA ASP A 170 21.29 -13.29 11.83
C ASP A 170 21.66 -12.95 13.28
N GLU A 171 21.59 -13.97 14.14
CA GLU A 171 21.90 -13.86 15.57
C GLU A 171 23.36 -13.46 15.83
N ALA A 172 24.30 -13.81 14.93
CA ALA A 172 25.72 -13.53 15.16
C ALA A 172 26.07 -12.06 14.92
N THR A 173 25.35 -11.41 14.00
CA THR A 173 25.55 -9.99 13.67
C THR A 173 24.47 -9.08 14.25
N GLU A 174 23.42 -9.64 14.86
CA GLU A 174 22.25 -8.93 15.36
C GLU A 174 21.62 -8.02 14.28
N THR A 175 21.57 -8.52 13.05
CA THR A 175 20.98 -7.80 11.91
C THR A 175 20.06 -8.66 11.07
N TRP A 176 19.19 -8.01 10.32
CA TRP A 176 18.41 -8.62 9.25
C TRP A 176 19.19 -8.63 7.95
N THR A 177 19.21 -9.76 7.26
CA THR A 177 19.53 -9.83 5.83
C THR A 177 18.24 -9.66 5.02
N VAL A 178 18.22 -8.69 4.12
CA VAL A 178 17.10 -8.37 3.24
C VAL A 178 17.46 -8.79 1.82
N ALA A 179 16.72 -9.75 1.25
CA ALA A 179 16.90 -10.18 -0.14
C ALA A 179 15.77 -9.69 -1.05
N THR A 180 16.08 -9.45 -2.32
CA THR A 180 15.10 -8.96 -3.31
C THR A 180 15.10 -9.80 -4.58
N GLN A 181 14.07 -9.61 -5.42
CA GLN A 181 13.99 -10.29 -6.72
C GLN A 181 15.05 -9.81 -7.73
N ARG A 182 15.77 -8.73 -7.42
CA ARG A 182 16.89 -8.20 -8.23
C ARG A 182 18.27 -8.70 -7.77
N GLY A 183 18.31 -9.62 -6.81
CA GLY A 183 19.56 -10.19 -6.30
C GLY A 183 20.24 -9.38 -5.20
N ASP A 184 19.58 -8.33 -4.68
CA ASP A 184 20.10 -7.62 -3.51
C ASP A 184 20.18 -8.59 -2.32
N SER A 185 21.18 -8.38 -1.47
CA SER A 185 21.33 -9.07 -0.20
C SER A 185 22.13 -8.17 0.74
N PHE A 186 21.45 -7.19 1.32
CA PHE A 186 22.04 -6.16 2.19
C PHE A 186 21.59 -6.35 3.64
N ARG A 187 22.30 -5.74 4.58
CA ARG A 187 22.00 -5.84 6.02
C ARG A 187 21.22 -4.61 6.52
N ALA A 188 20.32 -4.84 7.47
CA ALA A 188 19.62 -3.79 8.18
C ALA A 188 19.51 -4.10 9.68
N THR A 189 19.76 -3.12 10.54
CA THR A 189 19.56 -3.30 12.00
C THR A 189 18.07 -3.40 12.31
N TYR A 190 17.24 -2.58 11.67
CA TYR A 190 15.80 -2.58 11.85
C TYR A 190 15.06 -2.78 10.53
N VAL A 191 13.91 -3.45 10.60
CA VAL A 191 12.99 -3.60 9.47
C VAL A 191 11.62 -3.05 9.84
N VAL A 192 11.09 -2.17 8.99
CA VAL A 192 9.71 -1.67 9.08
C VAL A 192 8.92 -2.28 7.93
N ASN A 193 7.96 -3.14 8.26
CA ASN A 193 7.05 -3.71 7.27
C ASN A 193 5.83 -2.79 7.07
N ALA A 194 5.77 -2.11 5.93
CA ALA A 194 4.71 -1.18 5.54
C ALA A 194 4.10 -1.56 4.17
N THR A 195 3.97 -2.86 3.90
CA THR A 195 3.48 -3.40 2.62
C THR A 195 2.02 -3.04 2.33
N GLY A 196 1.20 -2.80 3.35
CA GLY A 196 -0.23 -2.51 3.20
C GLY A 196 -1.11 -3.77 3.20
N THR A 197 -2.42 -3.59 3.07
CA THR A 197 -3.41 -4.66 3.25
C THR A 197 -4.11 -5.12 1.97
N LEU A 198 -4.07 -4.31 0.91
CA LEU A 198 -4.74 -4.55 -0.38
C LEU A 198 -3.73 -4.39 -1.52
N THR A 199 -2.77 -5.32 -1.57
CA THR A 199 -1.55 -5.21 -2.40
C THR A 199 -1.54 -6.13 -3.62
N GLU A 200 -2.36 -7.18 -3.58
CA GLU A 200 -2.42 -8.20 -4.62
C GLU A 200 -3.82 -8.21 -5.25
N PRO A 201 -3.93 -7.93 -6.56
CA PRO A 201 -5.18 -8.15 -7.28
C PRO A 201 -5.57 -9.62 -7.21
N LYS A 202 -6.84 -9.88 -6.92
CA LYS A 202 -7.42 -11.22 -6.90
C LYS A 202 -8.42 -11.33 -8.03
N LEU A 203 -8.25 -12.35 -8.87
CA LEU A 203 -9.16 -12.61 -9.98
C LEU A 203 -10.27 -13.55 -9.53
N PRO A 204 -11.49 -13.43 -10.07
CA PRO A 204 -12.55 -14.39 -9.78
C PRO A 204 -12.21 -15.74 -10.43
N GLY A 205 -12.41 -16.86 -9.73
CA GLY A 205 -12.22 -18.20 -10.26
C GLY A 205 -13.32 -18.65 -11.23
N ILE A 206 -13.71 -17.80 -12.18
CA ILE A 206 -14.73 -18.09 -13.19
C ILE A 206 -14.08 -18.85 -14.35
N PRO A 207 -14.55 -20.05 -14.73
CA PRO A 207 -14.00 -20.77 -15.86
C PRO A 207 -14.09 -19.95 -17.17
N GLY A 208 -12.97 -19.84 -17.90
CA GLY A 208 -12.90 -19.13 -19.18
C GLY A 208 -12.66 -17.62 -19.09
N ILE A 209 -12.44 -17.09 -17.89
CA ILE A 209 -11.89 -15.76 -17.61
C ILE A 209 -10.50 -15.94 -17.02
#